data_AF-A0A2W2KED9-F1
#
_entry.id   AF-A0A2W2KED9-F1
#
_cell.length_a   1.000
_cell.length_b   1.000
_cell.length_c   1.000
_cell.angle_alpha   90.00
_cell.angle_beta   90.00
_cell.angle_gamma   90.00
#
_symmetry.space_group_name_H-M   'P 1'
#
loop_
_entity.id
_entity.type
_entity.pdbx_description
1 polymer ?
#
loop_
_entity_poly.entity_id
_entity_poly.type
_entity_poly.pdbx_seq_one_letter_code
_entity_poly.pdbx_strand_id
1 'polypeptide(L)'
;VLAAVRTTPQDPAPARAHTNRLPPHVWGTQPPPARVRAPRPRPLFVPFATVTAAAALVVAALFAVQANRTQEELDAQRDRAREIAHVLAAPDARATTGRDARGRGIGVIASASEGRAVVTLSGYAAPPGGRAHQLWLMRPGAQPRSLGLLAGDTPLAVSGLTKSATSLAVTVEPEGGSEQPTSQPFAQLALKSVGFGE
;
A
#
# COMPACT_ATOMS: atom_id res chain seq x y z
N VAL A 1 58.10 32.90 29.58
CA VAL A 1 58.60 33.78 30.67
C VAL A 1 57.38 34.11 31.55
N LEU A 2 56.95 33.19 32.42
CA LEU A 2 57.39 32.99 33.81
C LEU A 2 57.12 34.21 34.72
N ALA A 3 56.05 34.12 35.51
CA ALA A 3 55.91 34.75 36.83
C ALA A 3 55.21 33.71 37.72
N ALA A 4 55.90 32.84 38.50
CA ALA A 4 56.80 33.07 39.66
C ALA A 4 56.03 33.67 40.86
N VAL A 5 55.45 32.83 41.74
CA VAL A 5 55.99 32.29 43.01
C VAL A 5 56.08 33.32 44.15
N ARG A 6 55.44 32.98 45.30
CA ARG A 6 56.00 32.91 46.69
C ARG A 6 54.82 32.79 47.68
N THR A 7 54.54 31.66 48.33
CA THR A 7 55.20 31.05 49.52
C THR A 7 55.55 32.05 50.64
N THR A 8 54.99 31.83 51.84
CA THR A 8 55.72 31.86 53.13
C THR A 8 54.82 31.33 54.28
N PRO A 9 55.40 30.90 55.42
CA PRO A 9 55.01 29.75 56.24
C PRO A 9 54.44 30.17 57.60
N GLN A 10 53.96 29.23 58.43
CA GLN A 10 54.21 29.22 59.89
C GLN A 10 54.09 27.82 60.50
N ASP A 11 55.14 27.45 61.24
CA ASP A 11 55.29 26.45 62.31
C ASP A 11 56.27 27.13 63.32
N PRO A 12 56.41 26.81 64.64
CA PRO A 12 55.98 25.60 65.37
C PRO A 12 55.38 25.77 66.80
N ALA A 13 55.08 24.61 67.40
CA ALA A 13 54.49 24.19 68.70
C ALA A 13 54.87 24.91 70.03
N PRO A 14 54.23 24.56 71.18
CA PRO A 14 54.72 23.40 71.95
C PRO A 14 53.65 22.51 72.63
N ALA A 15 54.11 21.30 72.95
CA ALA A 15 53.42 20.19 73.59
C ALA A 15 52.97 20.43 75.03
N ARG A 16 52.01 19.63 75.50
CA ARG A 16 52.04 19.02 76.84
C ARG A 16 51.36 17.65 76.82
N ALA A 17 52.18 16.63 77.07
CA ALA A 17 51.77 15.30 77.43
C ALA A 17 50.98 15.33 78.74
N HIS A 18 49.89 14.56 78.83
CA HIS A 18 49.46 13.94 80.07
C HIS A 18 49.15 12.47 79.79
N THR A 19 50.09 11.64 80.20
CA THR A 19 49.92 10.22 80.45
C THR A 19 48.86 10.03 81.54
N ASN A 20 47.88 9.17 81.32
CA ASN A 20 47.41 8.36 82.42
C ASN A 20 47.35 6.88 82.02
N ARG A 21 47.99 6.08 82.85
CA ARG A 21 48.25 4.64 82.73
C ARG A 21 47.19 3.89 83.55
N LEU A 22 46.65 2.82 82.95
CA LEU A 22 46.36 1.49 83.52
C LEU A 22 45.14 1.37 84.48
N PRO A 23 44.47 0.19 84.63
CA PRO A 23 45.04 -1.17 84.59
C PRO A 23 44.26 -2.24 83.76
N PRO A 24 44.81 -3.48 83.69
CA PRO A 24 44.53 -4.47 82.65
C PRO A 24 43.56 -5.58 83.09
N HIS A 25 43.39 -6.54 82.17
CA HIS A 25 42.89 -7.92 82.35
C HIS A 25 41.39 -8.14 82.13
N VAL A 26 41.04 -8.54 80.91
CA VAL A 26 40.35 -9.82 80.67
C VAL A 26 40.86 -10.39 79.33
N TRP A 27 41.48 -11.57 79.36
CA TRP A 27 41.80 -12.38 78.19
C TRP A 27 40.54 -13.05 77.63
N GLY A 28 40.45 -13.21 76.31
CA GLY A 28 39.53 -14.18 75.72
C GLY A 28 39.04 -13.87 74.31
N THR A 29 39.82 -14.31 73.31
CA THR A 29 39.37 -14.96 72.06
C THR A 29 38.10 -14.47 71.33
N GLN A 30 38.28 -13.87 70.14
CA GLN A 30 37.52 -14.27 68.94
C GLN A 30 38.21 -13.68 67.68
N PRO A 31 38.65 -14.48 66.68
CA PRO A 31 38.99 -13.93 65.37
C PRO A 31 37.72 -13.34 64.72
N PRO A 32 37.81 -12.23 63.98
CA PRO A 32 36.65 -11.64 63.32
C PRO A 32 36.08 -12.65 62.30
N PRO A 33 34.75 -12.89 62.25
CA PRO A 33 34.19 -13.78 61.25
C PRO A 33 34.50 -13.22 59.85
N ALA A 34 35.08 -14.06 59.00
CA ALA A 34 35.26 -13.77 57.59
C ALA A 34 33.89 -13.39 56.99
N ARG A 35 33.83 -12.22 56.34
CA ARG A 35 32.64 -11.75 55.61
C ARG A 35 32.26 -12.79 54.56
N VAL A 36 31.22 -13.57 54.83
CA VAL A 36 30.53 -14.35 53.81
C VAL A 36 29.91 -13.34 52.85
N ARG A 37 30.49 -13.21 51.64
CA ARG A 37 29.81 -12.53 50.53
C ARG A 37 28.53 -13.30 50.26
N ALA A 38 27.39 -12.74 50.66
CA ALA A 38 26.10 -13.23 50.20
C ALA A 38 26.10 -13.17 48.65
N PRO A 39 25.72 -14.26 47.95
CA PRO A 39 25.57 -14.21 46.51
C PRO A 39 24.43 -13.22 46.20
N ARG A 40 24.75 -12.13 45.51
CA ARG A 40 23.72 -11.24 44.97
C ARG A 40 22.86 -12.08 44.00
N PRO A 41 21.53 -12.18 44.18
CA PRO A 41 20.70 -12.78 43.16
C PRO A 41 20.80 -11.88 41.93
N ARG A 42 21.38 -12.40 40.85
CA ARG A 42 21.15 -11.79 39.53
C ARG A 42 19.66 -11.96 39.27
N PRO A 43 18.90 -10.88 38.99
CA PRO A 43 17.50 -11.04 38.64
C PRO A 43 17.46 -11.76 37.28
N LEU A 44 17.20 -13.06 37.32
CA LEU A 44 16.72 -13.85 36.19
C LEU A 44 15.27 -13.43 35.91
N PHE A 45 15.09 -12.19 35.45
CA PHE A 45 13.81 -11.73 34.91
C PHE A 45 14.01 -11.33 33.45
N VAL A 46 14.38 -12.29 32.60
CA VAL A 46 14.07 -12.19 31.18
C VAL A 46 13.71 -13.58 30.67
N PRO A 47 12.41 -13.90 30.61
CA PRO A 47 11.93 -14.47 29.35
C PRO A 47 10.58 -13.90 28.87
N PHE A 48 10.13 -12.75 29.38
CA PHE A 48 8.88 -12.13 28.91
C PHE A 48 9.06 -10.96 27.93
N ALA A 49 10.24 -10.34 27.86
CA ALA A 49 10.49 -9.21 26.94
C ALA A 49 10.59 -9.62 25.46
N THR A 50 10.97 -10.88 25.18
CA THR A 50 11.11 -11.40 23.81
C THR A 50 9.76 -11.68 23.15
N VAL A 51 8.76 -12.15 23.93
CA VAL A 51 7.42 -12.43 23.41
C VAL A 51 6.71 -11.13 23.00
N THR A 52 6.85 -10.06 23.77
CA THR A 52 6.25 -8.75 23.45
C THR A 52 6.88 -8.11 22.21
N ALA A 53 8.20 -8.20 22.07
CA ALA A 53 8.90 -7.68 20.89
C ALA A 53 8.55 -8.45 19.62
N ALA A 54 8.47 -9.79 19.68
CA ALA A 54 8.06 -10.61 18.55
C ALA A 54 6.60 -10.34 18.13
N ALA A 55 5.69 -10.22 19.10
CA ALA A 55 4.29 -9.87 18.82
C ALA A 55 4.16 -8.47 18.19
N ALA A 56 4.93 -7.48 18.66
CA ALA A 56 4.94 -6.14 18.08
C ALA A 56 5.46 -6.14 16.63
N LEU A 57 6.48 -6.93 16.31
CA LEU A 57 6.97 -7.08 14.93
C LEU A 57 5.95 -7.75 14.01
N VAL A 58 5.22 -8.77 14.49
CA VAL A 58 4.15 -9.41 13.72
C VAL A 58 3.01 -8.42 13.45
N VAL A 59 2.57 -7.66 14.45
CA VAL A 59 1.53 -6.63 14.27
C VAL A 59 2.01 -5.55 13.31
N ALA A 60 3.25 -5.05 13.47
CA ALA A 60 3.83 -4.06 12.56
C ALA A 60 3.93 -4.59 11.12
N ALA A 61 4.30 -5.86 10.93
CA ALA A 61 4.35 -6.49 9.61
C ALA A 61 2.95 -6.64 8.99
N LEU A 62 1.94 -7.05 9.76
CA LEU A 62 0.55 -7.12 9.31
C LEU A 62 0.02 -5.73 8.94
N PHE A 63 0.29 -4.71 9.75
CA PHE A 63 -0.05 -3.32 9.46
C PHE A 63 0.66 -2.81 8.21
N ALA A 64 1.95 -3.11 8.04
CA ALA A 64 2.71 -2.73 6.85
C ALA A 64 2.13 -3.39 5.58
N VAL A 65 1.79 -4.68 5.63
CA VAL A 65 1.14 -5.39 4.52
C VAL A 65 -0.23 -4.79 4.22
N GLN A 66 -1.03 -4.50 5.24
CA GLN A 66 -2.37 -3.91 5.07
C GLN A 66 -2.29 -2.48 4.51
N ALA A 67 -1.33 -1.67 4.99
CA ALA A 67 -1.07 -0.33 4.49
C ALA A 67 -0.63 -0.35 3.03
N ASN A 68 0.25 -1.28 2.65
CA ASN A 68 0.73 -1.42 1.28
C ASN A 68 -0.41 -1.79 0.32
N ARG A 69 -1.25 -2.77 0.67
CA ARG A 69 -2.45 -3.14 -0.12
C ARG A 69 -3.42 -1.97 -0.31
N THR A 70 -3.58 -1.16 0.73
CA THR A 70 -4.47 0.01 0.67
C THR A 70 -3.89 1.09 -0.25
N GLN A 71 -2.58 1.30 -0.22
CA GLN A 71 -1.92 2.24 -1.14
C GLN A 71 -1.99 1.76 -2.59
N GLU A 72 -1.74 0.48 -2.85
CA GLU A 72 -1.85 -0.13 -4.17
C GLU A 72 -3.24 0.06 -4.79
N GLU A 73 -4.31 -0.18 -4.01
CA GLU A 73 -5.69 0.04 -4.47
C GLU A 73 -5.96 1.52 -4.77
N LEU A 74 -5.51 2.43 -3.91
CA LEU A 74 -5.68 3.87 -4.12
C LEU A 74 -4.95 4.35 -5.37
N ASP A 75 -3.74 3.87 -5.61
CA ASP A 75 -2.95 4.24 -6.79
C ASP A 75 -3.57 3.67 -8.07
N ALA A 76 -4.06 2.43 -8.05
CA ALA A 76 -4.81 1.86 -9.17
C ALA A 76 -6.08 2.66 -9.48
N GLN A 77 -6.83 3.10 -8.47
CA GLN A 77 -8.01 3.95 -8.65
C GLN A 77 -7.64 5.34 -9.21
N ARG A 78 -6.55 5.94 -8.73
CA ARG A 78 -6.05 7.22 -9.24
C ARG A 78 -5.63 7.12 -10.70
N ASP A 79 -4.94 6.07 -11.07
CA ASP A 79 -4.50 5.85 -12.46
C ASP A 79 -5.70 5.67 -13.39
N ARG A 80 -6.70 4.87 -12.98
CA ARG A 80 -7.96 4.75 -13.72
C ARG A 80 -8.68 6.10 -13.88
N ALA A 81 -8.75 6.90 -12.81
CA ALA A 81 -9.36 8.22 -12.86
C ALA A 81 -8.61 9.17 -13.80
N ARG A 82 -7.27 9.12 -13.82
CA ARG A 82 -6.43 9.89 -14.76
C ARG A 82 -6.68 9.48 -16.20
N GLU A 83 -6.75 8.19 -16.49
CA GLU A 83 -7.03 7.69 -17.84
C GLU A 83 -8.40 8.14 -18.34
N ILE A 84 -9.43 8.05 -17.49
CA ILE A 84 -10.77 8.55 -17.82
C ILE A 84 -10.72 10.06 -18.06
N ALA A 85 -10.11 10.83 -17.16
CA ALA A 85 -9.99 12.28 -17.28
C ALA A 85 -9.24 12.69 -18.56
N HIS A 86 -8.22 11.93 -18.96
CA HIS A 86 -7.47 12.17 -20.18
C HIS A 86 -8.36 12.10 -21.43
N VAL A 87 -9.18 11.05 -21.55
CA VAL A 87 -10.13 10.92 -22.67
C VAL A 87 -11.19 12.02 -22.63
N LEU A 88 -11.72 12.35 -21.45
CA LEU A 88 -12.75 13.37 -21.30
C LEU A 88 -12.24 14.79 -21.60
N ALA A 89 -10.96 15.05 -21.37
CA ALA A 89 -10.32 16.33 -21.61
C ALA A 89 -9.83 16.51 -23.06
N ALA A 90 -9.86 15.45 -23.88
CA ALA A 90 -9.41 15.51 -25.26
C ALA A 90 -10.26 16.51 -26.08
N PRO A 91 -9.67 17.40 -26.88
CA PRO A 91 -10.42 18.42 -27.64
C PRO A 91 -11.42 17.87 -28.65
N ASP A 92 -11.21 16.64 -29.13
CA ASP A 92 -12.07 15.93 -30.07
C ASP A 92 -12.94 14.87 -29.38
N ALA A 93 -13.01 14.86 -28.05
CA ALA A 93 -13.86 13.94 -27.30
C ALA A 93 -15.33 14.07 -27.71
N ARG A 94 -15.93 12.96 -28.14
CA ARG A 94 -17.34 12.89 -28.52
C ARG A 94 -18.03 11.73 -27.84
N ALA A 95 -19.31 11.92 -27.52
CA ALA A 95 -20.14 10.91 -26.87
C ALA A 95 -21.12 10.26 -27.85
N THR A 96 -21.35 8.96 -27.69
CA THR A 96 -22.41 8.21 -28.36
C THR A 96 -22.96 7.15 -27.42
N THR A 97 -24.23 6.79 -27.60
CA THR A 97 -24.90 5.79 -26.76
C THR A 97 -25.77 4.87 -27.61
N GLY A 98 -25.94 3.64 -27.14
CA GLY A 98 -26.90 2.67 -27.67
C GLY A 98 -27.77 2.13 -26.55
N ARG A 99 -29.05 1.88 -26.82
CA ARG A 99 -29.98 1.27 -25.87
C ARG A 99 -30.71 0.09 -26.50
N ASP A 100 -31.00 -0.92 -25.69
CA ASP A 100 -31.89 -2.02 -26.06
C ASP A 100 -33.36 -1.68 -25.79
N ALA A 101 -34.27 -2.59 -26.16
CA ALA A 101 -35.71 -2.42 -25.98
C ALA A 101 -36.14 -2.31 -24.51
N ARG A 102 -35.28 -2.69 -23.55
CA ARG A 102 -35.53 -2.58 -22.10
C ARG A 102 -34.91 -1.32 -21.50
N GLY A 103 -34.30 -0.46 -22.32
CA GLY A 103 -33.64 0.77 -21.88
C GLY A 103 -32.24 0.57 -21.29
N ARG A 104 -31.70 -0.65 -21.27
CA ARG A 104 -30.32 -0.93 -20.88
C ARG A 104 -29.40 -0.47 -22.01
N GLY A 105 -28.19 -0.02 -21.69
CA GLY A 105 -27.38 0.65 -22.71
C GLY A 105 -25.88 0.59 -22.53
N ILE A 106 -25.21 0.87 -23.64
CA ILE A 106 -23.77 1.10 -23.74
C ILE A 106 -23.52 2.58 -24.04
N GLY A 107 -22.65 3.21 -23.26
CA GLY A 107 -22.21 4.58 -23.46
C GLY A 107 -20.72 4.62 -23.81
N VAL A 108 -20.36 5.46 -24.77
CA VAL A 108 -18.98 5.62 -25.24
C VAL A 108 -18.66 7.10 -25.31
N ILE A 109 -17.57 7.51 -24.69
CA ILE A 109 -16.93 8.81 -24.92
C ILE A 109 -15.55 8.52 -25.50
N ALA A 110 -15.22 9.06 -26.66
CA ALA A 110 -14.00 8.71 -27.35
C ALA A 110 -13.31 9.91 -28.00
N SER A 111 -11.97 9.84 -28.03
CA SER A 111 -11.10 10.69 -28.84
C SER A 111 -10.52 9.85 -29.97
N ALA A 112 -10.85 10.21 -31.20
CA ALA A 112 -10.37 9.50 -32.38
C ALA A 112 -8.90 9.82 -32.67
N SER A 113 -8.45 11.04 -32.37
CA SER A 113 -7.05 11.44 -32.55
C SER A 113 -6.11 10.78 -31.54
N GLU A 114 -6.55 10.55 -30.31
CA GLU A 114 -5.77 9.82 -29.30
C GLU A 114 -5.95 8.29 -29.37
N GLY A 115 -6.94 7.80 -30.11
CA GLY A 115 -7.24 6.37 -30.19
C GLY A 115 -7.68 5.79 -28.85
N ARG A 116 -8.44 6.56 -28.07
CA ARG A 116 -8.88 6.22 -26.71
C ARG A 116 -10.39 6.37 -26.55
N ALA A 117 -10.96 5.58 -25.64
CA ALA A 117 -12.36 5.69 -25.27
C ALA A 117 -12.59 5.35 -23.80
N VAL A 118 -13.69 5.85 -23.25
CA VAL A 118 -14.28 5.43 -21.98
C VAL A 118 -15.61 4.79 -22.30
N VAL A 119 -15.80 3.55 -21.85
CA VAL A 119 -16.98 2.75 -22.14
C VAL A 119 -17.71 2.43 -20.84
N THR A 120 -19.02 2.58 -20.86
CA THR A 120 -19.91 2.29 -19.73
C THR A 120 -21.01 1.33 -20.17
N LEU A 121 -21.41 0.45 -19.26
CA LEU A 121 -22.51 -0.48 -19.45
C LEU A 121 -23.55 -0.23 -18.36
N SER A 122 -24.80 0.01 -18.74
CA SER A 122 -25.85 0.46 -17.82
C SER A 122 -27.07 -0.45 -17.90
N GLY A 123 -27.64 -0.80 -16.74
CA GLY A 123 -28.82 -1.67 -16.64
C GLY A 123 -28.56 -3.15 -16.91
N TYR A 124 -27.32 -3.56 -17.19
CA TYR A 124 -26.91 -4.96 -17.27
C TYR A 124 -26.30 -5.40 -15.95
N ALA A 125 -27.00 -6.26 -15.21
CA ALA A 125 -26.46 -6.89 -14.01
C ALA A 125 -25.26 -7.77 -14.36
N ALA A 126 -24.35 -7.97 -13.40
CA ALA A 126 -23.24 -8.90 -13.57
C ALA A 126 -23.77 -10.30 -13.96
N PRO A 127 -23.16 -10.98 -14.94
CA PRO A 127 -23.62 -12.28 -15.37
C PRO A 127 -23.38 -13.32 -14.26
N PRO A 128 -24.27 -14.31 -14.10
CA PRO A 128 -24.12 -15.32 -13.06
C PRO A 128 -23.00 -16.32 -13.38
N GLY A 129 -22.44 -16.92 -12.33
CA GLY A 129 -21.73 -18.20 -12.41
C GLY A 129 -20.42 -18.19 -13.21
N GLY A 130 -19.37 -17.51 -12.73
CA GLY A 130 -18.05 -17.57 -13.34
C GLY A 130 -18.04 -17.05 -14.79
N ARG A 131 -18.83 -16.02 -15.05
CA ARG A 131 -18.95 -15.35 -16.36
C ARG A 131 -18.60 -13.87 -16.20
N ALA A 132 -18.22 -13.23 -17.29
CA ALA A 132 -17.90 -11.82 -17.35
C ALA A 132 -18.51 -11.17 -18.59
N HIS A 133 -18.77 -9.86 -18.52
CA HIS A 133 -19.02 -9.08 -19.73
C HIS A 133 -17.69 -8.69 -20.35
N GLN A 134 -17.51 -8.95 -21.64
CA GLN A 134 -16.28 -8.61 -22.35
C GLN A 134 -16.57 -7.63 -23.49
N LEU A 135 -15.72 -6.62 -23.59
CA LEU A 135 -15.78 -5.59 -24.62
C LEU A 135 -14.89 -5.96 -25.80
N TRP A 136 -15.41 -5.78 -27.01
CA TRP A 136 -14.73 -6.12 -28.26
C TRP A 136 -14.67 -4.92 -29.20
N LEU A 137 -13.51 -4.73 -29.82
CA LEU A 137 -13.31 -3.81 -30.94
C LEU A 137 -13.59 -4.54 -32.25
N MET A 138 -14.53 -4.02 -33.03
CA MET A 138 -14.90 -4.56 -34.33
C MET A 138 -14.28 -3.72 -35.45
N ARG A 139 -13.74 -4.40 -36.48
CA ARG A 139 -13.17 -3.78 -37.68
C ARG A 139 -13.57 -4.57 -38.92
N PRO A 140 -13.69 -3.94 -40.10
CA PRO A 140 -13.97 -4.64 -41.36
C PRO A 140 -12.87 -5.66 -41.65
N GLY A 141 -13.25 -6.90 -41.97
CA GLY A 141 -12.33 -7.95 -42.40
C GLY A 141 -11.31 -8.43 -41.36
N ALA A 142 -11.42 -8.01 -40.09
CA ALA A 142 -10.53 -8.43 -39.01
C ALA A 142 -11.30 -9.13 -37.89
N GLN A 143 -10.60 -10.01 -37.16
CA GLN A 143 -11.18 -10.65 -35.98
C GLN A 143 -11.48 -9.62 -34.88
N PRO A 144 -12.54 -9.82 -34.09
CA PRO A 144 -12.81 -9.01 -32.91
C PRO A 144 -11.61 -9.00 -31.96
N ARG A 145 -11.18 -7.82 -31.50
CA ARG A 145 -10.09 -7.69 -30.52
C ARG A 145 -10.66 -7.41 -29.14
N SER A 146 -10.26 -8.18 -28.14
CA SER A 146 -10.61 -7.91 -26.75
C SER A 146 -10.09 -6.54 -26.32
N LEU A 147 -10.95 -5.75 -25.68
CA LEU A 147 -10.62 -4.49 -25.00
C LEU A 147 -10.68 -4.59 -23.48
N GLY A 148 -10.94 -5.79 -22.95
CA GLY A 148 -11.02 -6.05 -21.52
C GLY A 148 -12.43 -6.35 -21.03
N LEU A 149 -12.53 -6.54 -19.72
CA LEU A 149 -13.74 -6.94 -19.01
C LEU A 149 -14.46 -5.74 -18.41
N LEU A 150 -15.79 -5.76 -18.49
CA LEU A 150 -16.68 -4.77 -17.89
C LEU A 150 -17.15 -5.27 -16.53
N ALA A 151 -17.05 -4.42 -15.51
CA ALA A 151 -17.45 -4.73 -14.14
C ALA A 151 -18.64 -3.87 -13.72
N GLY A 152 -19.85 -4.42 -13.88
CA GLY A 152 -21.10 -3.70 -13.60
C GLY A 152 -21.20 -2.42 -14.44
N ASP A 153 -21.43 -1.30 -13.75
CA ASP A 153 -21.51 0.05 -14.32
C ASP A 153 -20.18 0.82 -14.26
N THR A 154 -19.09 0.19 -13.79
CA THR A 154 -17.79 0.85 -13.67
C THR A 154 -17.23 1.19 -15.05
N PRO A 155 -16.87 2.47 -15.33
CA PRO A 155 -16.33 2.86 -16.63
C PRO A 155 -15.00 2.19 -16.95
N LEU A 156 -14.87 1.62 -18.15
CA LEU A 156 -13.64 1.03 -18.66
C LEU A 156 -12.95 2.02 -19.61
N ALA A 157 -11.76 2.49 -19.24
CA ALA A 157 -10.90 3.23 -20.16
C ALA A 157 -10.15 2.25 -21.07
N VAL A 158 -10.13 2.53 -22.37
CA VAL A 158 -9.52 1.69 -23.40
C VAL A 158 -8.67 2.54 -24.33
N SER A 159 -7.63 1.91 -24.89
CA SER A 159 -6.68 2.55 -25.80
C SER A 159 -6.34 1.65 -26.99
N GLY A 160 -5.61 2.21 -27.96
CA GLY A 160 -5.22 1.50 -29.17
C GLY A 160 -6.40 1.31 -30.14
N LEU A 161 -7.37 2.21 -30.13
CA LEU A 161 -8.40 2.27 -31.17
C LEU A 161 -7.79 2.92 -32.42
N THR A 162 -7.93 2.26 -33.57
CA THR A 162 -7.55 2.82 -34.87
C THR A 162 -8.77 3.42 -35.53
N LYS A 163 -8.59 4.41 -36.43
CA LYS A 163 -9.71 5.01 -37.19
C LYS A 163 -10.57 4.00 -37.94
N SER A 164 -10.02 2.86 -38.32
CA SER A 164 -10.75 1.75 -38.95
C SER A 164 -11.71 0.98 -38.03
N ALA A 165 -11.76 1.32 -36.74
CA ALA A 165 -12.75 0.77 -35.80
C ALA A 165 -14.17 1.15 -36.21
N THR A 166 -15.05 0.16 -36.41
CA THR A 166 -16.42 0.43 -36.87
C THR A 166 -17.43 0.39 -35.74
N SER A 167 -17.24 -0.50 -34.77
CA SER A 167 -18.15 -0.63 -33.63
C SER A 167 -17.46 -1.24 -32.41
N LEU A 168 -18.10 -1.05 -31.26
CA LEU A 168 -17.84 -1.81 -30.05
C LEU A 168 -18.97 -2.82 -29.84
N ALA A 169 -18.64 -4.02 -29.38
CA ALA A 169 -19.60 -5.06 -29.07
C ALA A 169 -19.37 -5.61 -27.66
N VAL A 170 -20.43 -6.03 -26.99
CA VAL A 170 -20.37 -6.64 -25.65
C VAL A 170 -21.01 -8.01 -25.67
N THR A 171 -20.30 -9.00 -25.13
CA THR A 171 -20.73 -10.39 -25.03
C THR A 171 -20.64 -10.89 -23.59
N VAL A 172 -21.25 -12.04 -23.32
CA VAL A 172 -21.07 -12.76 -22.06
C VAL A 172 -20.04 -13.87 -22.30
N GLU A 173 -18.94 -13.82 -21.58
CA GLU A 173 -17.80 -14.73 -21.75
C GLU A 173 -17.52 -15.47 -20.43
N PRO A 174 -16.70 -16.54 -20.44
CA PRO A 174 -16.16 -17.11 -19.22
C PRO A 174 -15.43 -16.07 -18.34
N GLU A 175 -15.31 -16.36 -17.06
CA GLU A 175 -14.46 -15.59 -16.16
C GLU A 175 -13.02 -15.53 -16.69
N GLY A 176 -12.39 -14.36 -16.60
CA GLY A 176 -11.11 -14.08 -17.26
C GLY A 176 -11.22 -13.67 -18.73
N GLY A 177 -12.39 -13.86 -19.34
CA GLY A 177 -12.66 -13.50 -20.73
C GLY A 177 -12.31 -14.61 -21.73
N SER A 178 -12.16 -14.21 -22.98
CA SER A 178 -11.83 -15.10 -24.09
C SER A 178 -10.95 -14.36 -25.11
N GLU A 179 -10.22 -15.14 -25.92
CA GLU A 179 -9.42 -14.62 -27.04
C GLU A 179 -10.31 -14.20 -28.23
N GLN A 180 -11.44 -14.86 -28.40
CA GLN A 180 -12.48 -14.54 -29.39
C GLN A 180 -13.86 -14.67 -28.73
N PRO A 181 -14.88 -13.95 -29.23
CA PRO A 181 -16.25 -14.07 -28.70
C PRO A 181 -16.76 -15.51 -28.71
N THR A 182 -17.23 -16.01 -27.57
CA THR A 182 -17.88 -17.33 -27.48
C THR A 182 -19.41 -17.25 -27.52
N SER A 183 -19.96 -16.04 -27.34
CA SER A 183 -21.41 -15.79 -27.42
C SER A 183 -21.75 -14.65 -28.38
N GLN A 184 -23.03 -14.56 -28.74
CA GLN A 184 -23.52 -13.45 -29.56
C GLN A 184 -23.51 -12.14 -28.78
N PRO A 185 -23.16 -11.01 -29.42
CA PRO A 185 -23.25 -9.71 -28.79
C PRO A 185 -24.68 -9.36 -28.38
N PHE A 186 -24.87 -8.98 -27.13
CA PHE A 186 -26.15 -8.46 -26.64
C PHE A 186 -26.25 -6.93 -26.74
N ALA A 187 -25.10 -6.26 -26.93
CA ALA A 187 -25.01 -4.83 -27.18
C ALA A 187 -23.94 -4.58 -28.24
N GLN A 188 -24.22 -3.68 -29.18
CA GLN A 188 -23.27 -3.22 -30.19
C GLN A 188 -23.54 -1.75 -30.50
N LEU A 189 -22.47 -0.96 -30.60
CA LEU A 189 -22.55 0.48 -30.87
C LEU A 189 -21.57 0.89 -31.95
N ALA A 190 -22.09 1.49 -33.03
CA ALA A 190 -21.27 2.05 -34.10
C ALA A 190 -20.48 3.27 -33.61
N LEU A 191 -19.24 3.40 -34.06
CA LEU A 191 -18.33 4.47 -33.63
C LEU A 191 -18.25 5.65 -34.61
N LYS A 192 -19.03 5.64 -35.70
CA LYS A 192 -18.96 6.68 -36.74
C LYS A 192 -19.21 8.09 -36.21
N SER A 193 -20.15 8.24 -35.27
CA SER A 193 -20.50 9.55 -34.69
C SER A 193 -19.38 10.13 -33.81
N VAL A 194 -18.44 9.30 -33.36
CA VAL A 194 -17.32 9.67 -32.50
C VAL A 194 -15.97 9.64 -33.23
N GLY A 195 -15.99 9.74 -34.57
CA GLY A 195 -14.80 10.00 -35.38
C GLY A 195 -14.01 8.76 -35.84
N PHE A 196 -14.59 7.56 -35.70
CA PHE A 196 -14.03 6.32 -36.25
C PHE A 196 -14.87 5.82 -37.44
N GLY A 197 -14.47 4.70 -38.05
CA GLY A 197 -15.14 4.10 -39.20
C GLY A 197 -14.71 4.67 -40.56
N GLU A 198 -13.52 5.27 -40.62
CA GLU A 198 -12.85 5.69 -41.87
C GLU A 198 -11.98 4.57 -42.46
#